data_AF-A0A403MU72-F1
#
_entry.id   AF-A0A403MU72-F1
#
_cell.length_a   1.000
_cell.length_b   1.000
_cell.length_c   1.000
_cell.angle_alpha   90.00
_cell.angle_beta   90.00
_cell.angle_gamma   90.00
#
_symmetry.space_group_name_H-M   'P 1'
#
loop_
_entity.id
_entity.type
_entity.pdbx_description
1 polymer ?
#
loop_
_entity_poly.entity_id
_entity_poly.type
_entity_poly.pdbx_seq_one_letter_code
_entity_poly.pdbx_strand_id
1 'polypeptide(L)'
;QLIDEILDCGEIKNKSNINIKIKDSANAHVNSINIVEGELVDELIDCLSIADSSVEIKISSSVSTSANTISITEGELLDETMDVKNHIRNSKIDATITNSANAFYSATMTITGGELIDEIIDTNEITNSKIEIKLTTSGCASYIGNNAGHTFTLTNGELIDEIIDCSNNISDNNPISITVENSANLITQNSSNHVPVLNITNSQLLDELVDCPNINNNSITVEISSSGNIALANSILNSSNMNLIERIIDTENTTK
;
A
#
# COMPACT_ATOMS: atom_id res chain seq x y z
N GLN A 1 -2.86 16.03 3.23
CA GLN A 1 -3.34 15.68 1.89
C GLN A 1 -2.96 16.71 0.82
N LEU A 2 -2.61 16.22 -0.37
CA LEU A 2 -2.37 16.94 -1.63
C LEU A 2 -3.44 16.60 -2.67
N ILE A 3 -3.99 15.39 -2.59
CA ILE A 3 -5.20 14.94 -3.26
C ILE A 3 -6.09 14.40 -2.14
N ASP A 4 -7.34 14.81 -2.20
CA ASP A 4 -8.47 14.39 -1.35
C ASP A 4 -9.30 13.38 -2.19
N GLU A 5 -10.58 13.18 -1.88
CA GLU A 5 -11.40 12.28 -2.69
C GLU A 5 -11.68 12.82 -4.09
N ILE A 6 -11.51 11.96 -5.10
CA ILE A 6 -11.93 12.28 -6.47
C ILE A 6 -13.41 11.99 -6.66
N LEU A 7 -13.90 10.96 -5.97
CA LEU A 7 -15.28 10.54 -5.94
C LEU A 7 -15.72 10.27 -4.51
N ASP A 8 -16.23 11.29 -3.84
CA ASP A 8 -17.09 11.15 -2.66
C ASP A 8 -18.54 11.00 -3.12
N CYS A 9 -19.07 9.78 -3.04
CA CYS A 9 -20.46 9.54 -3.42
C CYS A 9 -21.12 8.38 -2.67
N GLY A 10 -22.45 8.42 -2.54
CA GLY A 10 -23.17 7.32 -1.89
C GLY A 10 -22.99 5.97 -2.60
N GLU A 11 -23.21 5.88 -3.91
CA GLU A 11 -23.13 4.59 -4.63
C GLU A 11 -22.68 4.77 -6.08
N ILE A 12 -21.80 3.88 -6.55
CA ILE A 12 -21.45 3.71 -7.96
C ILE A 12 -22.25 2.53 -8.52
N LYS A 13 -23.32 2.82 -9.29
CA LYS A 13 -24.24 1.78 -9.77
C LYS A 13 -24.70 1.96 -11.21
N ASN A 14 -25.51 1.00 -11.69
CA ASN A 14 -26.24 1.06 -12.96
C ASN A 14 -25.34 1.13 -14.21
N LYS A 15 -24.35 0.24 -14.31
CA LYS A 15 -23.43 0.16 -15.46
C LYS A 15 -22.58 1.42 -15.60
N SER A 16 -22.20 2.02 -14.47
CA SER A 16 -21.26 3.13 -14.46
C SER A 16 -19.88 2.67 -14.92
N ASN A 17 -19.16 3.55 -15.60
CA ASN A 17 -17.79 3.33 -16.04
C ASN A 17 -16.93 4.49 -15.51
N ILE A 18 -16.15 4.19 -14.48
CA ILE A 18 -15.29 5.14 -13.80
C ILE A 18 -13.85 4.88 -14.22
N ASN A 19 -13.14 5.95 -14.57
CA ASN A 19 -11.74 5.87 -14.97
C ASN A 19 -10.96 7.01 -14.34
N ILE A 20 -10.13 6.68 -13.35
CA ILE A 20 -9.28 7.62 -12.63
C ILE A 20 -7.83 7.40 -13.08
N LYS A 21 -7.16 8.49 -13.48
CA LYS A 21 -5.75 8.48 -13.86
C LYS A 21 -5.00 9.57 -13.12
N ILE A 22 -4.10 9.17 -12.23
CA ILE A 22 -3.18 10.05 -11.52
C ILE A 22 -1.77 9.83 -12.08
N LYS A 23 -1.17 10.91 -12.54
CA LYS A 23 0.15 10.86 -13.16
C LYS A 23 0.98 12.06 -12.76
N ASP A 24 2.23 11.82 -12.37
CA ASP A 24 3.20 12.85 -12.00
C ASP A 24 2.63 13.85 -10.96
N SER A 25 1.75 13.38 -10.07
CA SER A 25 0.93 14.21 -9.17
C SER A 25 1.14 13.84 -7.70
N ALA A 26 0.76 14.75 -6.79
CA ALA A 26 0.90 14.56 -5.33
C ALA A 26 2.32 14.19 -4.86
N ASN A 27 3.37 14.63 -5.58
CA ASN A 27 4.75 14.39 -5.19
C ASN A 27 5.27 15.51 -4.29
N ALA A 28 5.93 15.18 -3.19
CA ALA A 28 6.50 16.16 -2.25
C ALA A 28 8.03 16.16 -2.28
N HIS A 29 8.65 17.29 -2.64
CA HIS A 29 10.10 17.46 -2.67
C HIS A 29 10.49 18.61 -1.74
N VAL A 30 10.86 18.29 -0.51
CA VAL A 30 11.05 19.27 0.57
C VAL A 30 12.22 18.88 1.46
N ASN A 31 12.60 19.72 2.42
CA ASN A 31 13.67 19.37 3.35
C ASN A 31 13.26 18.27 4.35
N SER A 32 12.02 18.31 4.81
CA SER A 32 11.48 17.39 5.81
C SER A 32 10.00 17.13 5.54
N ILE A 33 9.57 15.90 5.73
CA ILE A 33 8.17 15.47 5.69
C ILE A 33 7.82 14.93 7.06
N ASN A 34 6.69 15.37 7.59
CA ASN A 34 6.12 14.93 8.84
C ASN A 34 4.62 14.74 8.65
N ILE A 35 4.20 13.49 8.60
CA ILE A 35 2.82 13.04 8.44
C ILE A 35 2.39 12.41 9.76
N VAL A 36 1.25 12.82 10.29
CA VAL A 36 0.71 12.37 11.59
C VAL A 36 -0.81 12.29 11.45
N GLU A 37 -1.39 11.09 11.58
CA GLU A 37 -2.85 10.88 11.44
C GLU A 37 -3.38 11.53 10.16
N GLY A 38 -2.74 11.24 9.02
CA GLY A 38 -3.07 11.89 7.76
C GLY A 38 -2.28 11.33 6.58
N GLU A 39 -2.62 11.82 5.39
CA GLU A 39 -2.20 11.21 4.12
C GLU A 39 -1.59 12.27 3.17
N LEU A 40 -0.82 11.85 2.14
CA LEU A 40 -0.57 12.73 0.99
C LEU A 40 -1.66 12.61 -0.07
N VAL A 41 -2.20 11.42 -0.27
CA VAL A 41 -3.36 11.16 -1.10
C VAL A 41 -4.30 10.32 -0.27
N ASP A 42 -5.45 10.92 0.03
CA ASP A 42 -6.59 10.27 0.67
C ASP A 42 -7.24 9.25 -0.28
N GLU A 43 -8.42 8.74 0.05
CA GLU A 43 -9.06 7.74 -0.80
C GLU A 43 -9.49 8.33 -2.15
N LEU A 44 -9.17 7.66 -3.26
CA LEU A 44 -9.59 8.19 -4.56
C LEU A 44 -11.10 8.02 -4.79
N ILE A 45 -11.70 7.04 -4.12
CA ILE A 45 -13.13 6.74 -4.15
C ILE A 45 -13.56 6.42 -2.71
N ASP A 46 -14.33 7.31 -2.09
CA ASP A 46 -15.15 7.00 -0.91
C ASP A 46 -16.58 6.76 -1.37
N CYS A 47 -17.07 5.53 -1.18
CA CYS A 47 -18.48 5.27 -1.39
C CYS A 47 -19.08 4.18 -0.50
N LEU A 48 -20.40 4.14 -0.40
CA LEU A 48 -21.07 3.08 0.34
C LEU A 48 -21.00 1.74 -0.40
N SER A 49 -21.11 1.74 -1.73
CA SER A 49 -21.20 0.50 -2.52
C SER A 49 -20.89 0.71 -3.99
N ILE A 50 -20.35 -0.34 -4.62
CA ILE A 50 -20.14 -0.42 -6.06
C ILE A 50 -20.93 -1.63 -6.60
N ALA A 51 -21.87 -1.39 -7.50
CA ALA A 51 -22.75 -2.43 -8.03
C ALA A 51 -22.91 -2.36 -9.55
N ASP A 52 -22.81 -3.51 -10.22
CA ASP A 52 -23.05 -3.65 -11.66
C ASP A 52 -22.27 -2.63 -12.51
N SER A 53 -21.01 -2.34 -12.15
CA SER A 53 -20.22 -1.23 -12.71
C SER A 53 -18.77 -1.63 -13.05
N SER A 54 -18.04 -0.75 -13.71
CA SER A 54 -16.61 -0.93 -14.00
C SER A 54 -15.83 0.26 -13.47
N VAL A 55 -14.75 -0.01 -12.74
CA VAL A 55 -13.83 1.00 -12.20
C VAL A 55 -12.42 0.65 -12.67
N GLU A 56 -11.72 1.62 -13.23
CA GLU A 56 -10.29 1.55 -13.55
C GLU A 56 -9.56 2.68 -12.83
N ILE A 57 -8.58 2.35 -11.98
CA ILE A 57 -7.70 3.31 -11.30
C ILE A 57 -6.27 3.08 -11.77
N LYS A 58 -5.61 4.15 -12.22
CA LYS A 58 -4.19 4.13 -12.63
C LYS A 58 -3.42 5.24 -11.95
N ILE A 59 -2.50 4.88 -11.07
CA ILE A 59 -1.60 5.81 -10.38
C ILE A 59 -0.19 5.58 -10.88
N SER A 60 0.46 6.60 -11.44
CA SER A 60 1.80 6.47 -12.03
C SER A 60 2.73 7.61 -11.65
N SER A 61 3.92 7.28 -11.15
CA SER A 61 4.95 8.29 -10.79
C SER A 61 4.41 9.39 -9.87
N SER A 62 3.55 9.01 -8.92
CA SER A 62 2.78 9.92 -8.09
C SER A 62 2.93 9.57 -6.61
N VAL A 63 2.46 10.45 -5.73
CA VAL A 63 2.40 10.21 -4.27
C VAL A 63 3.78 9.96 -3.63
N SER A 64 4.86 10.30 -4.34
CA SER A 64 6.22 9.99 -3.92
C SER A 64 6.84 11.18 -3.18
N THR A 65 7.69 10.87 -2.22
CA THR A 65 8.31 11.84 -1.33
C THR A 65 9.81 11.85 -1.48
N SER A 66 10.42 13.03 -1.46
CA SER A 66 11.88 13.20 -1.41
C SER A 66 12.24 14.24 -0.36
N ALA A 67 12.94 13.82 0.69
CA ALA A 67 13.34 14.69 1.78
C ALA A 67 14.64 14.26 2.48
N ASN A 68 15.18 15.12 3.35
CA ASN A 68 16.27 14.72 4.22
C ASN A 68 15.76 13.81 5.34
N THR A 69 14.64 14.21 5.94
CA THR A 69 13.97 13.45 6.99
C THR A 69 12.52 13.21 6.58
N ILE A 70 12.08 11.96 6.72
CA ILE A 70 10.68 11.56 6.57
C ILE A 70 10.24 10.95 7.90
N SER A 71 9.15 11.46 8.47
CA SER A 71 8.48 10.88 9.62
C SER A 71 7.01 10.67 9.27
N ILE A 72 6.53 9.46 9.51
CA ILE A 72 5.14 9.05 9.34
C ILE A 72 4.71 8.42 10.67
N THR A 73 3.57 8.84 11.21
CA THR A 73 3.07 8.35 12.49
C THR A 73 1.56 8.17 12.40
N GLU A 74 1.10 6.91 12.38
CA GLU A 74 -0.32 6.57 12.18
C GLU A 74 -0.86 7.29 10.94
N GLY A 75 -0.19 7.16 9.80
CA GLY A 75 -0.47 7.95 8.62
C GLY A 75 0.19 7.34 7.39
N GLU A 76 -0.10 7.89 6.22
CA GLU A 76 0.15 7.21 4.94
C GLU A 76 0.75 8.18 3.91
N LEU A 77 1.35 7.64 2.84
CA LEU A 77 1.52 8.43 1.63
C LEU A 77 0.29 8.31 0.75
N LEU A 78 -0.10 7.08 0.45
CA LEU A 78 -1.30 6.74 -0.30
C LEU A 78 -2.20 5.93 0.63
N ASP A 79 -3.34 6.49 0.95
CA ASP A 79 -4.41 5.81 1.68
C ASP A 79 -5.16 4.82 0.78
N GLU A 80 -6.28 4.27 1.23
CA GLU A 80 -7.01 3.27 0.48
C GLU A 80 -7.42 3.81 -0.88
N THR A 81 -7.03 3.16 -1.98
CA THR A 81 -7.42 3.71 -3.28
C THR A 81 -8.94 3.68 -3.51
N MET A 82 -9.64 2.82 -2.76
CA MET A 82 -11.08 2.67 -2.73
C MET A 82 -11.55 2.27 -1.31
N ASP A 83 -12.10 3.22 -0.55
CA ASP A 83 -12.95 2.92 0.61
C ASP A 83 -14.38 2.62 0.12
N VAL A 84 -14.77 1.33 0.23
CA VAL A 84 -16.12 0.86 -0.08
C VAL A 84 -16.76 0.23 1.15
N LYS A 85 -17.32 1.07 2.01
CA LYS A 85 -17.96 0.72 3.29
C LYS A 85 -18.84 -0.54 3.34
N ASN A 86 -19.59 -0.89 2.28
CA ASN A 86 -20.48 -2.08 2.31
C ASN A 86 -20.08 -3.21 1.37
N HIS A 87 -20.14 -2.97 0.04
CA HIS A 87 -19.97 -4.07 -0.90
C HIS A 87 -19.55 -3.65 -2.31
N ILE A 88 -18.74 -4.52 -2.92
CA ILE A 88 -18.41 -4.53 -4.35
C ILE A 88 -19.09 -5.74 -5.00
N ARG A 89 -20.13 -5.51 -5.79
CA ARG A 89 -20.94 -6.57 -6.40
C ARG A 89 -21.04 -6.47 -7.92
N ASN A 90 -20.97 -7.61 -8.60
CA ASN A 90 -21.18 -7.72 -10.05
C ASN A 90 -20.34 -6.72 -10.86
N SER A 91 -19.14 -6.40 -10.37
CA SER A 91 -18.36 -5.29 -10.89
C SER A 91 -17.02 -5.75 -11.43
N LYS A 92 -16.42 -4.91 -12.27
CA LYS A 92 -15.06 -5.08 -12.73
C LYS A 92 -14.20 -3.98 -12.13
N ILE A 93 -13.22 -4.33 -11.31
CA ILE A 93 -12.27 -3.40 -10.71
C ILE A 93 -10.88 -3.71 -11.26
N ASP A 94 -10.24 -2.73 -11.87
CA ASP A 94 -8.84 -2.82 -12.27
C ASP A 94 -8.06 -1.67 -11.61
N ALA A 95 -7.13 -1.97 -10.70
CA ALA A 95 -6.26 -0.98 -10.07
C ALA A 95 -4.79 -1.23 -10.49
N THR A 96 -4.10 -0.19 -10.94
CA THR A 96 -2.69 -0.28 -11.31
C THR A 96 -1.91 0.88 -10.72
N ILE A 97 -0.93 0.57 -9.87
CA ILE A 97 -0.08 1.53 -9.20
C ILE A 97 1.37 1.25 -9.62
N THR A 98 1.99 2.20 -10.30
CA THR A 98 3.33 2.03 -10.87
C THR A 98 4.25 3.18 -10.49
N ASN A 99 5.39 2.87 -9.89
CA ASN A 99 6.38 3.87 -9.48
C ASN A 99 5.78 4.93 -8.54
N SER A 100 4.93 4.54 -7.61
CA SER A 100 4.17 5.49 -6.77
C SER A 100 4.29 5.17 -5.28
N ALA A 101 3.96 6.14 -4.43
CA ALA A 101 4.09 6.04 -2.98
C ALA A 101 5.49 5.61 -2.53
N ASN A 102 6.52 6.11 -3.21
CA ASN A 102 7.91 5.83 -2.88
C ASN A 102 8.49 6.92 -1.98
N ALA A 103 9.16 6.52 -0.91
CA ALA A 103 9.81 7.42 0.04
C ALA A 103 11.33 7.47 -0.17
N PHE A 104 11.84 8.63 -0.55
CA PHE A 104 13.26 8.87 -0.79
C PHE A 104 13.85 9.77 0.32
N TYR A 105 14.65 9.20 1.21
CA TYR A 105 15.23 9.91 2.36
C TYR A 105 16.74 10.05 2.25
N SER A 106 17.31 11.15 2.78
CA SER A 106 18.76 11.42 2.70
C SER A 106 19.50 11.43 4.05
N ALA A 107 18.76 11.32 5.16
CA ALA A 107 19.33 11.20 6.51
C ALA A 107 18.55 10.20 7.37
N THR A 108 17.26 10.44 7.61
CA THR A 108 16.45 9.60 8.50
C THR A 108 15.08 9.34 7.91
N MET A 109 14.59 8.12 8.09
CA MET A 109 13.20 7.77 7.84
C MET A 109 12.65 7.01 9.03
N THR A 110 11.48 7.44 9.52
CA THR A 110 10.77 6.79 10.62
C THR A 110 9.32 6.63 10.22
N ILE A 111 8.82 5.42 10.38
CA ILE A 111 7.41 5.07 10.28
C ILE A 111 7.03 4.41 11.61
N THR A 112 5.91 4.81 12.20
CA THR A 112 5.40 4.25 13.44
C THR A 112 3.89 4.19 13.38
N GLY A 113 3.29 3.00 13.38
CA GLY A 113 1.83 2.87 13.29
C GLY A 113 1.23 3.18 11.93
N GLY A 114 2.04 3.40 10.89
CA GLY A 114 1.55 3.85 9.59
C GLY A 114 2.31 3.20 8.45
N GLU A 115 2.01 3.63 7.22
CA GLU A 115 2.37 2.95 5.99
C GLU A 115 2.95 3.91 4.92
N LEU A 116 3.39 3.35 3.78
CA LEU A 116 3.51 4.17 2.55
C LEU A 116 2.30 4.00 1.65
N ILE A 117 1.76 2.79 1.58
CA ILE A 117 0.49 2.46 0.95
C ILE A 117 -0.28 1.69 2.01
N ASP A 118 -1.48 2.14 2.34
CA ASP A 118 -2.39 1.36 3.16
C ASP A 118 -3.01 0.24 2.30
N GLU A 119 -4.34 0.11 2.23
CA GLU A 119 -4.97 -0.83 1.32
C GLU A 119 -5.13 -0.29 -0.11
N ILE A 120 -5.42 -1.18 -1.05
CA ILE A 120 -5.89 -0.75 -2.37
C ILE A 120 -7.42 -0.74 -2.39
N ILE A 121 -8.02 -1.71 -1.71
CA ILE A 121 -9.46 -1.84 -1.57
C ILE A 121 -9.73 -2.18 -0.10
N ASP A 122 -10.39 -1.28 0.61
CA ASP A 122 -11.13 -1.61 1.83
C ASP A 122 -12.61 -1.80 1.47
N THR A 123 -13.16 -2.96 1.83
CA THR A 123 -14.61 -3.16 1.75
C THR A 123 -15.12 -4.24 2.68
N ASN A 124 -16.37 -4.13 3.12
CA ASN A 124 -16.96 -5.20 3.92
C ASN A 124 -17.24 -6.49 3.11
N GLU A 125 -17.72 -6.44 1.86
CA GLU A 125 -18.01 -7.66 1.06
C GLU A 125 -17.67 -7.55 -0.43
N ILE A 126 -17.17 -8.64 -1.01
CA ILE A 126 -16.93 -8.76 -2.46
C ILE A 126 -17.69 -9.94 -3.04
N THR A 127 -18.59 -9.68 -4.00
CA THR A 127 -19.44 -10.71 -4.61
C THR A 127 -19.55 -10.66 -6.13
N ASN A 128 -19.32 -11.79 -6.80
CA ASN A 128 -19.44 -11.96 -8.26
C ASN A 128 -18.75 -10.84 -9.09
N SER A 129 -17.57 -10.41 -8.65
CA SER A 129 -16.79 -9.32 -9.22
C SER A 129 -15.45 -9.82 -9.77
N LYS A 130 -14.97 -9.22 -10.85
CA LYS A 130 -13.61 -9.45 -11.37
C LYS A 130 -12.71 -8.34 -10.85
N ILE A 131 -11.64 -8.70 -10.15
CA ILE A 131 -10.69 -7.75 -9.57
C ILE A 131 -9.28 -8.05 -10.10
N GLU A 132 -8.60 -7.02 -10.57
CA GLU A 132 -7.22 -7.10 -11.03
C GLU A 132 -6.43 -5.95 -10.43
N ILE A 133 -5.46 -6.26 -9.58
CA ILE A 133 -4.62 -5.27 -8.89
C ILE A 133 -3.17 -5.52 -9.27
N LYS A 134 -2.48 -4.46 -9.69
CA LYS A 134 -1.06 -4.52 -10.04
C LYS A 134 -0.28 -3.39 -9.38
N LEU A 135 0.68 -3.76 -8.53
CA LEU A 135 1.69 -2.87 -7.99
C LEU A 135 3.03 -3.15 -8.68
N THR A 136 3.71 -2.10 -9.14
CA THR A 136 5.02 -2.21 -9.77
C THR A 136 5.93 -1.08 -9.33
N THR A 137 7.00 -1.41 -8.61
CA THR A 137 7.94 -0.42 -8.05
C THR A 137 7.24 0.61 -7.16
N SER A 138 6.34 0.16 -6.29
CA SER A 138 5.54 1.04 -5.44
C SER A 138 5.76 0.74 -3.95
N GLY A 139 5.44 1.68 -3.07
CA GLY A 139 5.58 1.50 -1.63
C GLY A 139 7.01 1.17 -1.20
N CYS A 140 8.03 1.78 -1.83
CA CYS A 140 9.43 1.52 -1.51
C CYS A 140 10.04 2.64 -0.67
N ALA A 141 10.83 2.27 0.33
CA ALA A 141 11.68 3.19 1.09
C ALA A 141 13.11 3.12 0.57
N SER A 142 13.68 4.26 0.14
CA SER A 142 14.99 4.31 -0.51
C SER A 142 15.87 5.42 0.08
N TYR A 143 17.04 5.04 0.58
CA TYR A 143 18.07 6.01 0.93
C TYR A 143 18.74 6.59 -0.32
N ILE A 144 18.73 7.91 -0.46
CA ILE A 144 19.31 8.67 -1.58
C ILE A 144 20.43 9.63 -1.15
N GLY A 145 20.79 9.63 0.13
CA GLY A 145 21.80 10.53 0.68
C GLY A 145 23.23 10.11 0.36
N ASN A 146 24.15 11.07 0.48
CA ASN A 146 25.60 10.83 0.42
C ASN A 146 26.27 10.94 1.79
N ASN A 147 25.49 11.12 2.85
CA ASN A 147 25.97 11.40 4.18
C ASN A 147 26.28 10.11 4.97
N ALA A 148 27.22 10.22 5.89
CA ALA A 148 27.61 9.17 6.80
C ALA A 148 26.50 8.88 7.84
N GLY A 149 26.05 7.62 7.91
CA GLY A 149 25.17 7.13 8.98
C GLY A 149 23.71 7.57 8.82
N HIS A 150 22.95 6.82 8.03
CA HIS A 150 21.50 6.96 7.94
C HIS A 150 20.78 5.95 8.83
N THR A 151 19.56 6.32 9.21
CA THR A 151 18.70 5.46 10.03
C THR A 151 17.36 5.29 9.35
N PHE A 152 16.94 4.03 9.24
CA PHE A 152 15.57 3.66 8.95
C PHE A 152 14.98 3.05 10.22
N THR A 153 13.77 3.46 10.59
CA THR A 153 13.04 2.89 11.71
C THR A 153 11.61 2.62 11.28
N LEU A 154 11.15 1.39 11.51
CA LEU A 154 9.80 0.93 11.25
C LEU A 154 9.32 0.23 12.53
N THR A 155 8.17 0.62 13.05
CA THR A 155 7.66 0.10 14.33
C THR A 155 6.15 0.03 14.32
N ASN A 156 5.58 -1.17 14.47
CA ASN A 156 4.13 -1.40 14.36
C ASN A 156 3.60 -0.77 13.06
N GLY A 157 4.17 -1.11 11.91
CA GLY A 157 3.97 -0.32 10.71
C GLY A 157 4.58 -1.03 9.51
N GLU A 158 4.07 -0.73 8.34
CA GLU A 158 4.30 -1.45 7.10
C GLU A 158 4.96 -0.52 6.05
N LEU A 159 5.42 -1.06 4.90
CA LEU A 159 5.60 -0.21 3.72
C LEU A 159 4.38 -0.26 2.81
N ILE A 160 3.79 -1.45 2.68
CA ILE A 160 2.50 -1.67 2.04
C ILE A 160 1.76 -2.58 3.01
N ASP A 161 0.58 -2.17 3.45
CA ASP A 161 -0.27 -3.01 4.28
C ASP A 161 -1.00 -4.05 3.43
N GLU A 162 -2.28 -4.32 3.68
CA GLU A 162 -3.04 -5.23 2.86
C GLU A 162 -3.24 -4.69 1.44
N ILE A 163 -3.51 -5.58 0.48
CA ILE A 163 -3.93 -5.12 -0.86
C ILE A 163 -5.45 -5.09 -0.97
N ILE A 164 -6.10 -6.03 -0.31
CA ILE A 164 -7.55 -6.09 -0.16
C ILE A 164 -7.80 -6.41 1.32
N ASP A 165 -8.30 -5.44 2.08
CA ASP A 165 -8.98 -5.72 3.34
C ASP A 165 -10.46 -5.97 3.02
N CYS A 166 -10.93 -7.16 3.39
CA CYS A 166 -12.32 -7.53 3.32
C CYS A 166 -12.85 -8.06 4.64
N SER A 167 -13.38 -7.17 5.47
CA SER A 167 -13.78 -7.44 6.86
C SER A 167 -14.91 -8.46 7.07
N ASN A 168 -15.64 -8.91 6.04
CA ASN A 168 -16.66 -9.98 6.17
C ASN A 168 -16.45 -11.16 5.22
N ASN A 169 -16.67 -10.98 3.91
CA ASN A 169 -16.64 -12.09 2.96
C ASN A 169 -16.30 -11.72 1.52
N ILE A 170 -15.45 -12.55 0.92
CA ILE A 170 -15.30 -12.68 -0.53
C ILE A 170 -16.06 -13.94 -0.95
N SER A 171 -17.13 -13.82 -1.75
CA SER A 171 -17.95 -14.97 -2.15
C SER A 171 -18.53 -14.92 -3.56
N ASP A 172 -18.97 -16.08 -4.05
CA ASP A 172 -19.70 -16.21 -5.31
C ASP A 172 -18.90 -15.85 -6.56
N ASN A 173 -17.83 -16.61 -6.80
CA ASN A 173 -17.07 -16.61 -8.06
C ASN A 173 -16.45 -15.25 -8.39
N ASN A 174 -15.59 -14.76 -7.51
CA ASN A 174 -14.70 -13.63 -7.79
C ASN A 174 -13.38 -14.13 -8.41
N PRO A 175 -13.07 -13.85 -9.69
CA PRO A 175 -11.72 -13.98 -10.21
C PRO A 175 -10.92 -12.76 -9.76
N ILE A 176 -10.02 -12.97 -8.80
CA ILE A 176 -9.11 -11.96 -8.24
C ILE A 176 -7.69 -12.28 -8.70
N SER A 177 -7.01 -11.28 -9.26
CA SER A 177 -5.60 -11.38 -9.65
C SER A 177 -4.82 -10.23 -9.02
N ILE A 178 -3.81 -10.55 -8.23
CA ILE A 178 -2.92 -9.59 -7.59
C ILE A 178 -1.50 -9.83 -8.09
N THR A 179 -0.86 -8.79 -8.60
CA THR A 179 0.55 -8.82 -9.01
C THR A 179 1.32 -7.76 -8.25
N VAL A 180 2.34 -8.16 -7.48
CA VAL A 180 3.22 -7.26 -6.73
C VAL A 180 4.65 -7.44 -7.21
N GLU A 181 5.12 -6.50 -8.01
CA GLU A 181 6.45 -6.54 -8.64
C GLU A 181 7.33 -5.40 -8.12
N ASN A 182 8.57 -5.71 -7.69
CA ASN A 182 9.55 -4.71 -7.24
C ASN A 182 9.03 -3.74 -6.15
N SER A 183 8.03 -4.12 -5.36
CA SER A 183 7.32 -3.22 -4.43
C SER A 183 7.60 -3.58 -2.96
N ALA A 184 7.23 -2.71 -2.01
CA ALA A 184 7.49 -2.93 -0.58
C ALA A 184 8.99 -3.20 -0.28
N ASN A 185 9.88 -2.51 -0.96
CA ASN A 185 11.33 -2.73 -0.82
C ASN A 185 11.98 -1.63 0.01
N LEU A 186 12.86 -2.03 0.93
CA LEU A 186 13.76 -1.13 1.65
C LEU A 186 15.15 -1.17 0.99
N ILE A 187 15.57 -0.05 0.41
CA ILE A 187 16.82 0.07 -0.33
C ILE A 187 17.77 0.99 0.42
N THR A 188 18.88 0.43 0.90
CA THR A 188 19.93 1.19 1.59
C THR A 188 21.23 1.11 0.80
N GLN A 189 21.64 2.23 0.21
CA GLN A 189 22.91 2.32 -0.51
C GLN A 189 24.08 2.64 0.43
N ASN A 190 25.23 2.06 0.13
CA ASN A 190 26.48 2.32 0.86
C ASN A 190 27.11 3.63 0.35
N SER A 191 27.14 4.65 1.21
CA SER A 191 28.11 5.74 1.10
C SER A 191 29.31 5.40 1.99
N SER A 192 30.47 5.19 1.37
CA SER A 192 31.68 4.71 2.02
C SER A 192 32.04 5.49 3.29
N ASN A 193 32.19 4.72 4.38
CA ASN A 193 32.78 5.03 5.71
C ASN A 193 31.83 4.86 6.91
N HIS A 194 30.52 4.65 6.74
CA HIS A 194 29.59 4.40 7.86
C HIS A 194 28.55 3.32 7.52
N VAL A 195 28.16 2.56 8.54
CA VAL A 195 27.23 1.42 8.47
C VAL A 195 25.82 1.94 8.74
N PRO A 196 24.87 1.82 7.80
CA PRO A 196 23.47 2.16 8.03
C PRO A 196 22.87 1.37 9.19
N VAL A 197 21.94 1.97 9.93
CA VAL A 197 21.22 1.29 11.01
C VAL A 197 19.75 1.18 10.63
N LEU A 198 19.25 -0.05 10.56
CA LEU A 198 17.84 -0.35 10.35
C LEU A 198 17.27 -0.91 11.65
N ASN A 199 16.22 -0.29 12.16
CA ASN A 199 15.48 -0.78 13.32
C ASN A 199 14.06 -1.15 12.86
N ILE A 200 13.70 -2.43 12.92
CA ILE A 200 12.39 -2.92 12.48
C ILE A 200 11.77 -3.74 13.61
N THR A 201 10.64 -3.28 14.17
CA THR A 201 10.05 -3.87 15.38
C THR A 201 8.55 -4.06 15.23
N ASN A 202 8.06 -5.30 15.31
CA ASN A 202 6.65 -5.65 15.10
C ASN A 202 6.13 -5.06 13.78
N SER A 203 6.77 -5.43 12.66
CA SER A 203 6.52 -4.74 11.39
C SER A 203 6.75 -5.66 10.21
N GLN A 204 5.97 -5.41 9.16
CA GLN A 204 6.06 -6.02 7.85
C GLN A 204 6.71 -5.05 6.85
N LEU A 205 7.24 -5.54 5.73
CA LEU A 205 7.42 -4.64 4.57
C LEU A 205 6.21 -4.68 3.65
N LEU A 206 5.70 -5.89 3.42
CA LEU A 206 4.48 -6.16 2.69
C LEU A 206 3.61 -7.01 3.61
N ASP A 207 2.43 -6.53 3.96
CA ASP A 207 1.50 -7.32 4.76
C ASP A 207 0.66 -8.26 3.90
N GLU A 208 -0.54 -8.60 4.38
CA GLU A 208 -1.45 -9.56 3.82
C GLU A 208 -2.07 -9.10 2.50
N LEU A 209 -1.77 -9.77 1.40
CA LEU A 209 -2.34 -9.31 0.11
C LEU A 209 -3.87 -9.45 0.04
N VAL A 210 -4.44 -10.34 0.83
CA VAL A 210 -5.88 -10.45 1.01
C VAL A 210 -6.12 -10.81 2.47
N ASP A 211 -6.62 -9.88 3.27
CA ASP A 211 -7.26 -10.22 4.53
C ASP A 211 -8.76 -10.37 4.31
N CYS A 212 -9.28 -11.54 4.63
CA CYS A 212 -10.72 -11.74 4.64
C CYS A 212 -11.11 -12.94 5.51
N PRO A 213 -11.95 -12.76 6.54
CA PRO A 213 -12.39 -13.86 7.39
C PRO A 213 -12.99 -15.05 6.62
N ASN A 214 -13.70 -14.78 5.52
CA ASN A 214 -14.43 -15.81 4.77
C ASN A 214 -14.25 -15.71 3.25
N ILE A 215 -13.49 -16.65 2.67
CA ILE A 215 -13.33 -16.78 1.21
C ILE A 215 -14.02 -18.05 0.71
N ASN A 216 -15.15 -17.88 0.00
CA ASN A 216 -15.99 -19.01 -0.43
C ASN A 216 -16.24 -19.02 -1.96
N ASN A 217 -15.88 -20.11 -2.63
CA ASN A 217 -16.12 -20.33 -4.06
C ASN A 217 -15.48 -19.24 -4.97
N ASN A 218 -14.22 -18.87 -4.72
CA ASN A 218 -13.48 -17.87 -5.51
C ASN A 218 -12.24 -18.44 -6.18
N SER A 219 -11.65 -17.65 -7.07
CA SER A 219 -10.36 -17.93 -7.68
C SER A 219 -9.44 -16.73 -7.45
N ILE A 220 -8.50 -16.86 -6.52
CA ILE A 220 -7.50 -15.83 -6.21
C ILE A 220 -6.15 -16.29 -6.75
N THR A 221 -5.53 -15.47 -7.59
CA THR A 221 -4.18 -15.69 -8.11
C THR A 221 -3.29 -14.56 -7.63
N VAL A 222 -2.15 -14.91 -7.05
CA VAL A 222 -1.16 -13.97 -6.55
C VAL A 222 0.17 -14.25 -7.23
N GLU A 223 0.78 -13.20 -7.78
CA GLU A 223 2.15 -13.22 -8.29
C GLU A 223 2.99 -12.16 -7.58
N ILE A 224 3.98 -12.60 -6.79
CA ILE A 224 4.93 -11.71 -6.11
C ILE A 224 6.31 -11.92 -6.74
N SER A 225 6.96 -10.83 -7.15
CA SER A 225 8.31 -10.90 -7.70
C SER A 225 9.16 -9.72 -7.24
N SER A 226 10.33 -10.02 -6.67
CA SER A 226 11.28 -9.00 -6.21
C SER A 226 10.67 -7.95 -5.26
N SER A 227 9.68 -8.35 -4.46
CA SER A 227 8.97 -7.48 -3.50
C SER A 227 9.21 -7.91 -2.06
N GLY A 228 9.00 -7.02 -1.08
CA GLY A 228 9.24 -7.31 0.33
C GLY A 228 10.73 -7.56 0.64
N ASN A 229 11.66 -6.89 -0.03
CA ASN A 229 13.10 -7.11 0.16
C ASN A 229 13.76 -5.97 0.90
N ILE A 230 14.76 -6.32 1.71
CA ILE A 230 15.77 -5.37 2.16
C ILE A 230 17.03 -5.52 1.30
N ALA A 231 17.30 -4.54 0.45
CA ALA A 231 18.56 -4.44 -0.27
C ALA A 231 19.61 -3.77 0.62
N LEU A 232 20.50 -4.60 1.18
CA LEU A 232 21.54 -4.20 2.12
C LEU A 232 22.92 -4.14 1.47
N ALA A 233 23.61 -3.02 1.66
CA ALA A 233 25.06 -2.94 1.50
C ALA A 233 25.69 -2.53 2.84
N ASN A 234 26.22 -3.51 3.59
CA ASN A 234 26.93 -3.33 4.87
C ASN A 234 26.14 -2.50 5.90
N SER A 235 24.99 -3.01 6.37
CA SER A 235 24.14 -2.39 7.39
C SER A 235 24.14 -3.19 8.71
N ILE A 236 23.69 -2.54 9.77
CA ILE A 236 23.23 -3.18 11.01
C ILE A 236 21.71 -3.27 10.90
N LEU A 237 21.18 -4.50 10.91
CA LEU A 237 19.76 -4.76 11.06
C LEU A 237 19.49 -5.17 12.51
N ASN A 238 18.77 -4.31 13.23
CA ASN A 238 18.18 -4.62 14.53
C ASN A 238 16.71 -4.95 14.28
N SER A 239 16.34 -6.23 14.35
CA SER A 239 14.96 -6.66 14.16
C SER A 239 14.41 -7.42 15.37
N SER A 240 13.11 -7.20 15.63
CA SER A 240 12.33 -7.93 16.63
C SER A 240 10.92 -8.12 16.07
N ASN A 241 10.42 -9.35 15.99
CA ASN A 241 9.12 -9.67 15.38
C ASN A 241 8.95 -9.00 14.00
N MET A 242 9.87 -9.31 13.09
CA MET A 242 9.86 -8.75 11.75
C MET A 242 9.51 -9.84 10.75
N ASN A 243 8.50 -9.57 9.93
CA ASN A 243 8.21 -10.32 8.72
C ASN A 243 8.61 -9.46 7.51
N LEU A 244 9.10 -10.09 6.44
CA LEU A 244 9.31 -9.37 5.17
C LEU A 244 8.03 -9.34 4.34
N ILE A 245 7.35 -10.48 4.36
CA ILE A 245 6.01 -10.71 3.85
C ILE A 245 5.32 -11.53 4.95
N GLU A 246 4.21 -11.07 5.52
CA GLU A 246 3.54 -11.81 6.59
C GLU A 246 2.80 -13.03 6.04
N ARG A 247 1.67 -12.80 5.36
CA ARG A 247 0.83 -13.82 4.74
C ARG A 247 0.41 -13.37 3.35
N ILE A 248 0.05 -14.32 2.50
CA ILE A 248 -0.42 -14.00 1.14
C ILE A 248 -1.94 -13.87 1.11
N ILE A 249 -2.62 -14.72 1.86
CA ILE A 249 -4.06 -14.69 2.08
C ILE A 249 -4.23 -15.05 3.54
N ASP A 250 -4.82 -14.16 4.33
CA ASP A 250 -5.32 -14.51 5.65
C ASP A 250 -6.82 -14.78 5.59
N THR A 251 -7.22 -15.85 6.25
CA THR A 251 -8.62 -16.14 6.50
C THR A 251 -8.76 -16.39 7.98
N GLU A 252 -9.13 -15.35 8.71
CA GLU A 252 -9.53 -15.53 10.09
C GLU A 252 -10.86 -16.30 10.15
N ASN A 253 -10.80 -17.62 10.33
CA ASN A 253 -11.90 -18.34 10.97
C ASN A 253 -11.94 -17.94 12.45
N THR A 254 -12.28 -16.69 12.77
CA THR A 254 -12.70 -16.32 14.12
C THR A 254 -14.08 -16.91 14.36
N THR A 255 -14.09 -18.21 14.67
CA THR A 255 -15.11 -18.73 15.58
C THR A 255 -14.94 -18.02 16.91
N LYS A 256 -15.64 -16.90 17.07
CA LYS A 256 -16.02 -16.39 18.40
C LYS A 256 -17.13 -17.26 18.99
#